data_AF-A0A2J0PH97-F1
#
_entry.id   AF-A0A2J0PH97-F1
#
_cell.length_a   1.000
_cell.length_b   1.000
_cell.length_c   1.000
_cell.angle_alpha   90.00
_cell.angle_beta   90.00
_cell.angle_gamma   90.00
#
_symmetry.space_group_name_H-M   'P 1'
#
loop_
_entity.id
_entity.type
_entity.pdbx_description
1 polymer ?
#
loop_
_entity_poly.entity_id
_entity_poly.type
_entity_poly.pdbx_seq_one_letter_code
_entity_poly.pdbx_strand_id
1 'polypeptide(L)'
;MKKYRLSDETRLWQWKSGETTHTTTLRQIIATADFNDVTAGTKGGWIDDARALSQDGDCWIYDENSVVFAGATVSDHARLTLPCTVSHDARISGHCWLDSAEVSHGARISDNVTIQHSCVRGECHIFGDARILHNSVIIAAKGLTPDHDQILQIYDKATVSRSRVVHQAQIYGEAMVNNAFIEHRAEVFDSAILEGNDLNNVWVCDCAKVYGNARLIAGFDDDAIPTVRYSSQVAENAVVEGNCVIKHHVLIGGQAWLRGGPIMLDDKVVIQGRARISGDVLIEHRVEITDDAVIEAFSGESIHLRGEKVINGDQRITRTPLLGAL
;
A
#
# COMPACT_ATOMS: atom_id res chain seq x y z
N MET A 1 -41.42 0.17 -2.98
CA MET A 1 -41.40 1.59 -3.42
C MET A 1 -40.03 1.82 -4.06
N LYS A 2 -39.90 2.65 -5.11
CA LYS A 2 -38.55 2.94 -5.66
C LYS A 2 -37.81 3.87 -4.69
N LYS A 3 -36.51 3.66 -4.49
CA LYS A 3 -35.63 4.49 -3.65
C LYS A 3 -35.35 5.83 -4.31
N TYR A 4 -35.10 5.81 -5.62
CA TYR A 4 -34.83 7.02 -6.40
C TYR A 4 -35.36 6.93 -7.84
N ARG A 5 -35.43 8.08 -8.50
CA ARG A 5 -35.70 8.23 -9.94
C ARG A 5 -34.56 9.00 -10.63
N LEU A 6 -34.48 8.89 -11.96
CA LEU A 6 -33.57 9.69 -12.78
C LEU A 6 -34.22 11.01 -13.20
N SER A 7 -33.45 12.08 -13.26
CA SER A 7 -33.87 13.38 -13.81
C SER A 7 -34.12 13.31 -15.32
N ASP A 8 -34.95 14.21 -15.84
CA ASP A 8 -35.06 14.42 -17.30
C ASP A 8 -33.90 15.24 -17.85
N GLU A 9 -33.26 16.04 -16.99
CA GLU A 9 -32.01 16.74 -17.27
C GLU A 9 -30.89 15.72 -17.53
N THR A 10 -30.11 16.00 -18.57
CA THR A 10 -28.93 15.21 -18.93
C THR A 10 -27.67 16.07 -18.85
N ARG A 11 -26.56 15.43 -18.49
CA ARG A 11 -25.23 16.04 -18.47
C ARG A 11 -24.30 15.21 -19.35
N LEU A 12 -23.62 15.85 -20.29
CA LEU A 12 -22.51 15.22 -21.01
C LEU A 12 -21.28 15.18 -20.11
N TRP A 13 -20.77 13.98 -19.86
CA TRP A 13 -19.52 13.77 -19.15
C TRP A 13 -18.44 13.33 -20.12
N GLN A 14 -17.28 13.97 -20.05
CA GLN A 14 -16.14 13.68 -20.90
C GLN A 14 -15.01 13.11 -20.05
N TRP A 15 -14.43 12.00 -20.49
CA TRP A 15 -13.25 11.43 -19.86
C TRP A 15 -12.25 10.99 -20.91
N LYS A 16 -11.00 10.83 -20.50
CA LYS A 16 -9.91 10.39 -21.37
C LYS A 16 -9.51 8.96 -21.05
N SER A 17 -9.34 8.16 -22.09
CA SER A 17 -8.66 6.87 -22.05
C SER A 17 -7.42 6.98 -22.94
N GLY A 18 -6.26 7.25 -22.33
CA GLY A 18 -5.06 7.66 -23.05
C GLY A 18 -5.30 8.96 -23.82
N GLU A 19 -5.07 8.93 -25.14
CA GLU A 19 -5.28 10.08 -26.04
C GLU A 19 -6.73 10.20 -26.52
N THR A 20 -7.56 9.16 -26.34
CA THR A 20 -8.94 9.16 -26.84
C THR A 20 -9.87 9.81 -25.83
N THR A 21 -10.66 10.77 -26.30
CA THR A 21 -11.72 11.40 -25.50
C THR A 21 -13.03 10.67 -25.74
N HIS A 22 -13.61 10.16 -24.66
CA HIS A 22 -14.92 9.51 -24.65
C HIS A 22 -15.96 10.43 -24.02
N THR A 23 -17.20 10.26 -24.44
CA THR A 23 -18.34 11.01 -23.90
C THR A 23 -19.46 10.06 -23.53
N THR A 24 -20.17 10.36 -22.44
CA THR A 24 -21.37 9.65 -22.00
C THR A 24 -22.40 10.65 -21.52
N THR A 25 -23.65 10.25 -21.63
CA THR A 25 -24.78 11.03 -21.15
C THR A 25 -25.16 10.50 -19.77
N LEU A 26 -25.11 11.36 -18.76
CA LEU A 26 -25.51 11.04 -17.41
C LEU A 26 -26.87 11.67 -17.08
N ARG A 27 -27.57 11.08 -16.11
CA ARG A 27 -28.80 11.59 -15.50
C ARG A 27 -28.62 11.68 -13.99
N GLN A 28 -29.15 12.74 -13.40
CA GLN A 28 -29.04 12.97 -11.96
C GLN A 28 -29.99 12.05 -11.20
N ILE A 29 -29.54 11.49 -10.06
CA ILE A 29 -30.40 10.73 -9.16
C ILE A 29 -31.18 11.68 -8.25
N ILE A 30 -32.46 11.36 -8.01
CA ILE A 30 -33.36 12.13 -7.14
C ILE A 30 -34.10 11.15 -6.24
N ALA A 31 -33.94 11.29 -4.92
CA ALA A 31 -34.60 10.45 -3.92
C ALA A 31 -36.12 10.55 -4.03
N THR A 32 -36.83 9.43 -3.94
CA THR A 32 -38.30 9.37 -4.00
C THR A 32 -38.97 8.95 -2.71
N ALA A 33 -38.17 8.59 -1.70
CA ALA A 33 -38.59 8.25 -0.35
C ALA A 33 -37.48 8.65 0.63
N ASP A 34 -37.82 8.73 1.92
CA ASP A 34 -36.83 8.89 2.98
C ASP A 34 -36.16 7.54 3.26
N PHE A 35 -34.84 7.51 3.36
CA PHE A 35 -34.06 6.32 3.74
C PHE A 35 -32.73 6.76 4.36
N ASN A 36 -32.28 6.06 5.41
CA ASN A 36 -31.11 6.43 6.19
C ASN A 36 -31.10 7.93 6.57
N ASP A 37 -30.13 8.69 6.06
CA ASP A 37 -29.98 10.14 6.24
C ASP A 37 -30.41 10.97 5.01
N VAL A 38 -31.02 10.32 4.00
CA VAL A 38 -31.48 10.95 2.76
C VAL A 38 -32.99 11.18 2.80
N THR A 39 -33.40 12.44 2.63
CA THR A 39 -34.81 12.84 2.52
C THR A 39 -35.34 12.76 1.09
N ALA A 40 -36.62 12.48 0.94
CA ALA A 40 -37.31 12.47 -0.35
C ALA A 40 -37.17 13.83 -1.05
N GLY A 41 -36.88 13.79 -2.36
CA GLY A 41 -36.63 14.98 -3.19
C GLY A 41 -35.17 15.42 -3.23
N THR A 42 -34.29 14.91 -2.36
CA THR A 42 -32.86 15.23 -2.39
C THR A 42 -32.23 14.77 -3.70
N LYS A 43 -31.49 15.69 -4.33
CA LYS A 43 -30.65 15.42 -5.50
C LYS A 43 -29.32 14.84 -5.06
N GLY A 44 -28.79 13.90 -5.84
CA GLY A 44 -27.46 13.34 -5.63
C GLY A 44 -26.58 13.48 -6.87
N GLY A 45 -25.63 12.56 -7.00
CA GLY A 45 -24.73 12.47 -8.15
C GLY A 45 -25.40 12.04 -9.46
N TRP A 46 -24.56 11.76 -10.45
CA TRP A 46 -24.97 11.48 -11.82
C TRP A 46 -24.59 10.06 -12.24
N ILE A 47 -25.52 9.35 -12.90
CA ILE A 47 -25.30 7.99 -13.38
C ILE A 47 -25.66 7.82 -14.86
N ASP A 48 -24.98 6.92 -15.57
CA ASP A 48 -25.25 6.64 -16.99
C ASP A 48 -26.37 5.61 -17.20
N ASP A 49 -26.46 4.61 -16.31
CA ASP A 49 -27.42 3.52 -16.34
C ASP A 49 -28.07 3.35 -14.96
N ALA A 50 -29.35 2.97 -14.93
CA ALA A 50 -30.06 2.73 -13.67
C ALA A 50 -29.47 1.57 -12.84
N ARG A 51 -28.65 0.70 -13.46
CA ARG A 51 -27.91 -0.38 -12.78
C ARG A 51 -26.71 0.13 -11.97
N ALA A 52 -26.25 1.36 -12.21
CA ALA A 52 -25.07 1.91 -11.55
C ALA A 52 -25.28 2.18 -10.05
N LEU A 53 -26.52 2.39 -9.62
CA LEU A 53 -26.88 2.54 -8.20
C LEU A 53 -28.02 1.57 -7.87
N SER A 54 -27.85 0.75 -6.83
CA SER A 54 -28.89 -0.19 -6.43
C SER A 54 -30.15 0.55 -5.95
N GLN A 55 -31.33 0.01 -6.29
CA GLN A 55 -32.60 0.46 -5.69
C GLN A 55 -32.80 -0.12 -4.28
N ASP A 56 -32.08 -1.19 -3.95
CA ASP A 56 -32.10 -1.83 -2.64
C ASP A 56 -30.95 -1.31 -1.76
N GLY A 57 -31.09 -1.50 -0.44
CA GLY A 57 -30.12 -1.01 0.55
C GLY A 57 -30.07 0.52 0.64
N ASP A 58 -29.15 1.02 1.46
CA ASP A 58 -29.00 2.45 1.77
C ASP A 58 -27.94 3.15 0.92
N CYS A 59 -27.38 2.49 -0.10
CA CYS A 59 -26.32 3.07 -0.89
C CYS A 59 -26.77 4.37 -1.59
N TRP A 60 -25.91 5.39 -1.56
CA TRP A 60 -26.21 6.71 -2.09
C TRP A 60 -24.97 7.49 -2.53
N ILE A 61 -25.17 8.35 -3.53
CA ILE A 61 -24.16 9.25 -4.09
C ILE A 61 -24.56 10.67 -3.71
N TYR A 62 -23.93 11.23 -2.67
CA TYR A 62 -24.40 12.44 -2.01
C TYR A 62 -24.05 13.72 -2.78
N ASP A 63 -22.84 13.81 -3.36
CA ASP A 63 -22.37 15.03 -4.01
C ASP A 63 -22.88 15.13 -5.46
N GLU A 64 -23.42 16.29 -5.84
CA GLU A 64 -23.94 16.55 -7.20
C GLU A 64 -22.86 16.59 -8.29
N ASN A 65 -21.57 16.61 -7.93
CA ASN A 65 -20.45 16.49 -8.87
C ASN A 65 -19.97 15.06 -9.03
N SER A 66 -20.44 14.12 -8.20
CA SER A 66 -20.06 12.73 -8.32
C SER A 66 -20.64 12.08 -9.57
N VAL A 67 -19.87 11.18 -10.18
CA VAL A 67 -20.25 10.47 -11.40
C VAL A 67 -19.99 8.97 -11.27
N VAL A 68 -20.97 8.15 -11.66
CA VAL A 68 -20.83 6.70 -11.75
C VAL A 68 -21.24 6.24 -13.15
N PHE A 69 -20.32 5.62 -13.90
CA PHE A 69 -20.56 5.31 -15.31
C PHE A 69 -19.74 4.11 -15.82
N ALA A 70 -19.90 3.76 -17.11
CA ALA A 70 -19.12 2.74 -17.80
C ALA A 70 -19.14 1.38 -17.06
N GLY A 71 -20.34 0.89 -16.75
CA GLY A 71 -20.54 -0.43 -16.12
C GLY A 71 -20.24 -0.49 -14.62
N ALA A 72 -19.83 0.62 -14.01
CA ALA A 72 -19.63 0.68 -12.57
C ALA A 72 -20.94 0.49 -11.79
N THR A 73 -20.85 -0.08 -10.59
CA THR A 73 -22.00 -0.39 -9.73
C THR A 73 -21.74 0.00 -8.28
N VAL A 74 -22.76 0.56 -7.63
CA VAL A 74 -22.77 0.95 -6.21
C VAL A 74 -24.00 0.32 -5.55
N SER A 75 -23.78 -0.46 -4.49
CA SER A 75 -24.80 -1.33 -3.88
C SER A 75 -24.70 -1.38 -2.36
N ASP A 76 -25.62 -2.11 -1.73
CA ASP A 76 -25.75 -2.30 -0.28
C ASP A 76 -25.90 -0.98 0.50
N HIS A 77 -24.94 -0.65 1.37
CA HIS A 77 -24.94 0.55 2.23
C HIS A 77 -23.75 1.48 1.90
N ALA A 78 -23.17 1.37 0.70
CA ALA A 78 -22.02 2.16 0.29
C ALA A 78 -22.36 3.67 0.19
N ARG A 79 -21.51 4.50 0.78
CA ARG A 79 -21.66 5.96 0.81
C ARG A 79 -20.58 6.63 -0.01
N LEU A 80 -20.98 7.40 -1.01
CA LEU A 80 -20.07 8.23 -1.81
C LEU A 80 -20.31 9.70 -1.46
N THR A 81 -19.39 10.28 -0.70
CA THR A 81 -19.41 11.68 -0.24
C THR A 81 -18.34 12.50 -0.94
N LEU A 82 -18.57 13.82 -1.03
CA LEU A 82 -17.74 14.73 -1.83
C LEU A 82 -17.63 14.26 -3.31
N PRO A 83 -16.92 14.99 -4.18
CA PRO A 83 -16.82 14.60 -5.59
C PRO A 83 -16.08 13.26 -5.76
N CYS A 84 -16.82 12.22 -6.13
CA CYS A 84 -16.29 10.88 -6.43
C CYS A 84 -16.47 10.52 -7.92
N THR A 85 -15.51 9.79 -8.48
CA THR A 85 -15.60 9.25 -9.85
C THR A 85 -15.47 7.74 -9.80
N VAL A 86 -16.53 7.01 -10.12
CA VAL A 86 -16.51 5.54 -10.17
C VAL A 86 -16.83 5.05 -11.57
N SER A 87 -15.96 4.24 -12.17
CA SER A 87 -16.10 3.91 -13.60
C SER A 87 -15.48 2.58 -14.04
N HIS A 88 -15.70 2.18 -15.29
CA HIS A 88 -15.04 1.06 -15.95
C HIS A 88 -15.16 -0.24 -15.14
N ASP A 89 -16.39 -0.73 -14.96
CA ASP A 89 -16.73 -1.98 -14.26
C ASP A 89 -16.30 -2.06 -12.78
N ALA A 90 -15.98 -0.93 -12.15
CA ALA A 90 -15.73 -0.88 -10.71
C ALA A 90 -16.98 -1.26 -9.90
N ARG A 91 -16.78 -1.97 -8.79
CA ARG A 91 -17.87 -2.46 -7.93
C ARG A 91 -17.66 -2.00 -6.50
N ILE A 92 -18.63 -1.24 -5.99
CA ILE A 92 -18.65 -0.77 -4.61
C ILE A 92 -19.87 -1.39 -3.91
N SER A 93 -19.64 -2.10 -2.82
CA SER A 93 -20.67 -2.83 -2.07
C SER A 93 -20.35 -2.84 -0.56
N GLY A 94 -21.19 -3.47 0.27
CA GLY A 94 -21.03 -3.44 1.73
C GLY A 94 -21.34 -2.08 2.38
N HIS A 95 -20.58 -1.74 3.43
CA HIS A 95 -20.66 -0.49 4.19
C HIS A 95 -19.52 0.47 3.83
N CYS A 96 -18.97 0.39 2.62
CA CYS A 96 -17.85 1.22 2.22
C CYS A 96 -18.16 2.71 2.28
N TRP A 97 -17.15 3.50 2.57
CA TRP A 97 -17.21 4.95 2.54
C TRP A 97 -16.12 5.49 1.60
N LEU A 98 -16.55 6.05 0.48
CA LEU A 98 -15.71 6.75 -0.47
C LEU A 98 -15.93 8.25 -0.28
N ASP A 99 -14.86 8.98 -0.02
CA ASP A 99 -14.88 10.42 0.20
C ASP A 99 -13.85 11.11 -0.70
N SER A 100 -14.30 11.89 -1.68
CA SER A 100 -13.41 12.52 -2.69
C SER A 100 -12.48 11.48 -3.38
N ALA A 101 -13.03 10.34 -3.80
CA ALA A 101 -12.27 9.20 -4.31
C ALA A 101 -12.50 8.91 -5.80
N GLU A 102 -11.47 8.38 -6.46
CA GLU A 102 -11.55 7.86 -7.83
C GLU A 102 -11.36 6.34 -7.83
N VAL A 103 -12.34 5.59 -8.31
CA VAL A 103 -12.27 4.11 -8.36
C VAL A 103 -12.63 3.61 -9.76
N SER A 104 -11.76 2.81 -10.38
CA SER A 104 -12.00 2.40 -11.77
C SER A 104 -11.31 1.10 -12.20
N HIS A 105 -11.65 0.65 -13.41
CA HIS A 105 -11.01 -0.45 -14.15
C HIS A 105 -11.11 -1.80 -13.42
N GLY A 106 -12.32 -2.18 -13.02
CA GLY A 106 -12.60 -3.49 -12.41
C GLY A 106 -12.24 -3.61 -10.92
N ALA A 107 -11.86 -2.50 -10.26
CA ALA A 107 -11.62 -2.46 -8.82
C ALA A 107 -12.88 -2.87 -8.03
N ARG A 108 -12.71 -3.75 -7.04
CA ARG A 108 -13.78 -4.23 -6.16
C ARG A 108 -13.53 -3.72 -4.75
N ILE A 109 -14.46 -2.94 -4.22
CA ILE A 109 -14.40 -2.38 -2.87
C ILE A 109 -15.61 -2.89 -2.10
N SER A 110 -15.38 -3.60 -0.99
CA SER A 110 -16.44 -4.23 -0.20
C SER A 110 -16.22 -4.09 1.31
N ASP A 111 -17.18 -4.58 2.11
CA ASP A 111 -17.16 -4.56 3.57
C ASP A 111 -17.13 -3.14 4.16
N ASN A 112 -16.24 -2.80 5.10
CA ASN A 112 -16.21 -1.52 5.82
C ASN A 112 -15.09 -0.58 5.33
N VAL A 113 -14.61 -0.79 4.10
CA VAL A 113 -13.46 -0.05 3.56
C VAL A 113 -13.73 1.46 3.50
N THR A 114 -12.72 2.24 3.89
CA THR A 114 -12.71 3.70 3.74
C THR A 114 -11.69 4.12 2.68
N ILE A 115 -12.11 4.89 1.69
CA ILE A 115 -11.22 5.52 0.69
C ILE A 115 -11.43 7.02 0.75
N GLN A 116 -10.40 7.77 1.10
CA GLN A 116 -10.47 9.23 1.22
C GLN A 116 -9.36 9.91 0.42
N HIS A 117 -9.74 10.89 -0.42
CA HIS A 117 -8.82 11.68 -1.25
C HIS A 117 -7.80 10.80 -1.99
N SER A 118 -8.22 9.69 -2.57
CA SER A 118 -7.31 8.66 -3.09
C SER A 118 -7.83 8.06 -4.40
N CYS A 119 -6.93 7.44 -5.16
CA CYS A 119 -7.21 6.84 -6.46
C CYS A 119 -6.96 5.33 -6.42
N VAL A 120 -7.93 4.54 -6.89
CA VAL A 120 -7.84 3.08 -7.05
C VAL A 120 -8.15 2.70 -8.49
N ARG A 121 -7.22 2.02 -9.15
CA ARG A 121 -7.35 1.63 -10.56
C ARG A 121 -6.89 0.20 -10.76
N GLY A 122 -7.59 -0.53 -11.62
CA GLY A 122 -7.23 -1.86 -12.08
C GLY A 122 -7.93 -2.97 -11.28
N GLU A 123 -7.80 -4.20 -11.77
CA GLU A 123 -8.43 -5.37 -11.17
C GLU A 123 -7.78 -5.70 -9.82
N CYS A 124 -8.40 -5.22 -8.75
CA CYS A 124 -8.01 -5.41 -7.35
C CYS A 124 -9.22 -5.66 -6.45
N HIS A 125 -8.96 -6.14 -5.24
CA HIS A 125 -9.98 -6.29 -4.21
C HIS A 125 -9.53 -5.63 -2.92
N ILE A 126 -10.24 -4.59 -2.50
CA ILE A 126 -10.04 -3.92 -1.21
C ILE A 126 -11.26 -4.23 -0.35
N PHE A 127 -11.06 -4.86 0.81
CA PHE A 127 -12.14 -5.39 1.65
C PHE A 127 -11.77 -5.39 3.14
N GLY A 128 -12.62 -5.96 4.01
CA GLY A 128 -12.45 -5.84 5.46
C GLY A 128 -12.67 -4.42 5.98
N ASP A 129 -11.82 -3.99 6.91
CA ASP A 129 -11.80 -2.66 7.54
C ASP A 129 -10.64 -1.78 7.02
N ALA A 130 -10.15 -2.06 5.81
CA ALA A 130 -8.99 -1.38 5.23
C ALA A 130 -9.25 0.11 4.97
N ARG A 131 -8.20 0.93 5.11
CA ARG A 131 -8.27 2.39 4.99
C ARG A 131 -7.24 2.90 3.98
N ILE A 132 -7.70 3.51 2.90
CA ILE A 132 -6.87 4.14 1.85
C ILE A 132 -7.05 5.65 1.93
N LEU A 133 -6.03 6.37 2.38
CA LEU A 133 -6.16 7.76 2.83
C LEU A 133 -5.13 8.69 2.18
N HIS A 134 -5.42 9.99 2.22
CA HIS A 134 -4.45 11.07 2.03
C HIS A 134 -3.62 10.98 0.73
N ASN A 135 -4.25 11.13 -0.44
CA ASN A 135 -3.57 11.10 -1.75
C ASN A 135 -2.84 9.78 -2.05
N SER A 136 -3.37 8.67 -1.54
CA SER A 136 -2.83 7.34 -1.88
C SER A 136 -3.24 6.95 -3.30
N VAL A 137 -2.35 6.22 -3.96
CA VAL A 137 -2.52 5.78 -5.35
C VAL A 137 -2.34 4.27 -5.43
N ILE A 138 -3.43 3.56 -5.68
CA ILE A 138 -3.47 2.11 -5.83
C ILE A 138 -3.65 1.78 -7.32
N ILE A 139 -2.66 1.14 -7.94
CA ILE A 139 -2.69 0.78 -9.36
C ILE A 139 -2.40 -0.70 -9.52
N ALA A 140 -3.46 -1.49 -9.61
CA ALA A 140 -3.36 -2.91 -9.90
C ALA A 140 -3.06 -3.12 -11.38
N ALA A 141 -2.00 -3.86 -11.65
CA ALA A 141 -1.60 -4.27 -12.98
C ALA A 141 -0.95 -5.64 -12.88
N LYS A 142 -1.50 -6.62 -13.59
CA LYS A 142 -0.93 -7.96 -13.63
C LYS A 142 0.39 -7.91 -14.39
N GLY A 143 1.48 -8.27 -13.73
CA GLY A 143 2.79 -8.43 -14.38
C GLY A 143 2.88 -9.74 -15.17
N LEU A 144 4.01 -9.93 -15.85
CA LEU A 144 4.40 -11.22 -16.42
C LEU A 144 4.84 -12.15 -15.28
N THR A 145 3.88 -12.77 -14.57
CA THR A 145 4.16 -13.63 -13.43
C THR A 145 3.57 -15.03 -13.61
N PRO A 146 4.10 -16.06 -12.90
CA PRO A 146 3.59 -17.42 -12.99
C PRO A 146 2.18 -17.59 -12.39
N ASP A 147 1.80 -16.75 -11.43
CA ASP A 147 0.48 -16.76 -10.81
C ASP A 147 -0.42 -15.76 -11.55
N HIS A 148 -1.25 -16.29 -12.45
CA HIS A 148 -2.16 -15.50 -13.27
C HIS A 148 -3.37 -14.98 -12.50
N ASP A 149 -3.64 -15.52 -11.31
CA ASP A 149 -4.87 -15.28 -10.56
C ASP A 149 -4.65 -14.31 -9.40
N GLN A 150 -3.41 -14.15 -8.92
CA GLN A 150 -3.11 -13.14 -7.90
C GLN A 150 -3.37 -11.72 -8.41
N ILE A 151 -4.31 -11.04 -7.76
CA ILE A 151 -4.60 -9.62 -7.90
C ILE A 151 -4.08 -8.84 -6.70
N LEU A 152 -3.95 -7.52 -6.83
CA LEU A 152 -3.65 -6.65 -5.70
C LEU A 152 -4.79 -6.74 -4.68
N GLN A 153 -4.43 -6.95 -3.41
CA GLN A 153 -5.40 -7.00 -2.32
C GLN A 153 -4.95 -6.13 -1.14
N ILE A 154 -5.89 -5.37 -0.58
CA ILE A 154 -5.70 -4.62 0.66
C ILE A 154 -6.88 -4.91 1.58
N TYR A 155 -6.65 -5.53 2.72
CA TYR A 155 -7.74 -6.03 3.57
C TYR A 155 -7.39 -6.06 5.06
N ASP A 156 -8.23 -6.73 5.86
CA ASP A 156 -8.21 -6.70 7.33
C ASP A 156 -8.30 -5.25 7.84
N LYS A 157 -7.40 -4.80 8.71
CA LYS A 157 -7.35 -3.44 9.26
C LYS A 157 -6.20 -2.60 8.68
N ALA A 158 -5.65 -3.02 7.54
CA ALA A 158 -4.52 -2.33 6.93
C ALA A 158 -4.83 -0.87 6.64
N THR A 159 -3.90 0.02 6.98
CA THR A 159 -4.00 1.46 6.70
C THR A 159 -2.90 1.88 5.75
N VAL A 160 -3.29 2.43 4.59
CA VAL A 160 -2.40 2.99 3.57
C VAL A 160 -2.65 4.48 3.47
N SER A 161 -1.61 5.28 3.65
CA SER A 161 -1.68 6.75 3.66
C SER A 161 -0.52 7.35 2.87
N ARG A 162 -0.78 8.37 2.04
CA ARG A 162 0.24 9.06 1.22
C ARG A 162 1.17 8.09 0.47
N SER A 163 0.65 6.94 0.04
CA SER A 163 1.48 5.85 -0.45
C SER A 163 1.03 5.41 -1.83
N ARG A 164 1.97 4.82 -2.57
CA ARG A 164 1.71 4.26 -3.89
C ARG A 164 1.89 2.75 -3.84
N VAL A 165 0.82 2.02 -4.12
CA VAL A 165 0.79 0.55 -4.11
C VAL A 165 0.45 0.07 -5.51
N VAL A 166 1.31 -0.75 -6.10
CA VAL A 166 1.17 -1.14 -7.51
C VAL A 166 1.34 -2.63 -7.74
N HIS A 167 0.91 -3.06 -8.92
CA HIS A 167 1.01 -4.43 -9.43
C HIS A 167 0.09 -5.42 -8.71
N GLN A 168 0.65 -6.34 -7.91
CA GLN A 168 -0.01 -7.46 -7.25
C GLN A 168 0.34 -7.50 -5.75
N ALA A 169 0.70 -6.35 -5.15
CA ALA A 169 1.06 -6.26 -3.75
C ALA A 169 -0.09 -6.71 -2.83
N GLN A 170 0.27 -7.25 -1.66
CA GLN A 170 -0.70 -7.66 -0.63
C GLN A 170 -0.44 -6.87 0.65
N ILE A 171 -1.46 -6.18 1.17
CA ILE A 171 -1.36 -5.44 2.42
C ILE A 171 -2.52 -5.83 3.34
N TYR A 172 -2.23 -6.43 4.49
CA TYR A 172 -3.26 -7.01 5.36
C TYR A 172 -2.84 -7.02 6.84
N GLY A 173 -3.58 -7.68 7.72
CA GLY A 173 -3.41 -7.58 9.16
C GLY A 173 -3.75 -6.17 9.69
N GLU A 174 -2.91 -5.67 10.58
CA GLU A 174 -2.96 -4.33 11.16
C GLU A 174 -1.82 -3.43 10.61
N ALA A 175 -1.29 -3.75 9.42
CA ALA A 175 -0.18 -3.05 8.81
C ALA A 175 -0.45 -1.54 8.62
N MET A 176 0.55 -0.73 8.96
CA MET A 176 0.51 0.73 8.80
C MET A 176 1.54 1.15 7.75
N VAL A 177 1.05 1.66 6.62
CA VAL A 177 1.87 2.07 5.48
C VAL A 177 1.69 3.56 5.24
N ASN A 178 2.74 4.35 5.49
CA ASN A 178 2.72 5.80 5.34
C ASN A 178 3.94 6.28 4.53
N ASN A 179 3.74 7.11 3.50
CA ASN A 179 4.80 7.57 2.58
C ASN A 179 5.67 6.42 2.05
N ALA A 180 5.04 5.40 1.44
CA ALA A 180 5.73 4.24 0.93
C ALA A 180 5.42 3.96 -0.55
N PHE A 181 6.36 3.31 -1.22
CA PHE A 181 6.20 2.72 -2.54
C PHE A 181 6.29 1.19 -2.43
N ILE A 182 5.17 0.51 -2.68
CA ILE A 182 5.05 -0.95 -2.60
C ILE A 182 4.71 -1.47 -3.99
N GLU A 183 5.51 -2.38 -4.53
CA GLU A 183 5.35 -2.86 -5.90
C GLU A 183 5.58 -4.36 -6.08
N HIS A 184 5.21 -4.84 -7.27
CA HIS A 184 5.31 -6.24 -7.69
C HIS A 184 4.42 -7.14 -6.83
N ARG A 185 5.00 -8.10 -6.10
CA ARG A 185 4.31 -9.03 -5.20
C ARG A 185 4.81 -8.86 -3.77
N ALA A 186 5.22 -7.65 -3.42
CA ALA A 186 5.58 -7.33 -2.04
C ALA A 186 4.38 -7.56 -1.11
N GLU A 187 4.68 -8.06 0.09
CA GLU A 187 3.67 -8.30 1.13
C GLU A 187 4.01 -7.51 2.39
N VAL A 188 3.04 -6.77 2.93
CA VAL A 188 3.17 -6.04 4.20
C VAL A 188 2.00 -6.41 5.09
N PHE A 189 2.25 -7.08 6.21
CA PHE A 189 1.18 -7.66 7.03
C PHE A 189 1.53 -7.75 8.52
N ASP A 190 0.69 -8.45 9.29
CA ASP A 190 0.68 -8.43 10.75
C ASP A 190 0.59 -6.99 11.29
N SER A 191 1.50 -6.57 12.16
CA SER A 191 1.57 -5.22 12.74
C SER A 191 2.75 -4.43 12.19
N ALA A 192 3.19 -4.73 10.96
CA ALA A 192 4.32 -4.05 10.32
C ALA A 192 4.05 -2.55 10.13
N ILE A 193 5.10 -1.75 10.33
CA ILE A 193 5.05 -0.29 10.17
C ILE A 193 6.06 0.14 9.11
N LEU A 194 5.57 0.76 8.04
CA LEU A 194 6.37 1.46 7.03
C LEU A 194 6.11 2.95 7.20
N GLU A 195 7.15 3.70 7.54
CA GLU A 195 7.06 5.12 7.85
C GLU A 195 8.09 5.93 7.07
N GLY A 196 7.66 6.47 5.93
CA GLY A 196 8.38 7.52 5.23
C GLY A 196 8.04 8.91 5.76
N ASN A 197 8.70 9.92 5.22
CA ASN A 197 8.52 11.33 5.55
C ASN A 197 8.45 12.19 4.28
N ASP A 198 8.42 13.51 4.43
CA ASP A 198 8.29 14.44 3.30
C ASP A 198 9.52 14.47 2.36
N LEU A 199 10.66 13.97 2.82
CA LEU A 199 11.91 13.88 2.05
C LEU A 199 12.09 12.51 1.42
N ASN A 200 11.87 11.44 2.20
CA ASN A 200 12.19 10.07 1.84
C ASN A 200 11.01 9.14 2.05
N ASN A 201 10.72 8.33 1.03
CA ASN A 201 9.74 7.25 1.14
C ASN A 201 10.37 5.96 1.72
N VAL A 202 9.55 4.93 1.91
CA VAL A 202 10.00 3.54 2.13
C VAL A 202 9.71 2.69 0.89
N TRP A 203 10.64 1.85 0.44
CA TRP A 203 10.47 1.04 -0.77
C TRP A 203 10.44 -0.46 -0.43
N VAL A 204 9.36 -1.15 -0.86
CA VAL A 204 9.24 -2.61 -0.75
C VAL A 204 8.85 -3.18 -2.11
N CYS A 205 9.76 -3.95 -2.70
CA CYS A 205 9.68 -4.35 -4.10
C CYS A 205 9.74 -5.87 -4.27
N ASP A 206 9.45 -6.33 -5.48
CA ASP A 206 9.65 -7.71 -5.95
C ASP A 206 8.78 -8.74 -5.21
N CYS A 207 9.37 -9.56 -4.34
CA CYS A 207 8.69 -10.54 -3.48
C CYS A 207 9.07 -10.31 -2.02
N ALA A 208 9.51 -9.09 -1.68
CA ALA A 208 9.92 -8.75 -0.33
C ALA A 208 8.73 -8.84 0.63
N LYS A 209 9.01 -9.21 1.87
CA LYS A 209 7.98 -9.30 2.91
C LYS A 209 8.35 -8.51 4.15
N VAL A 210 7.40 -7.76 4.69
CA VAL A 210 7.55 -7.05 5.96
C VAL A 210 6.39 -7.44 6.87
N TYR A 211 6.69 -8.05 8.01
CA TYR A 211 5.68 -8.65 8.88
C TYR A 211 6.12 -8.73 10.35
N GLY A 212 5.31 -9.35 11.21
CA GLY A 212 5.43 -9.21 12.66
C GLY A 212 5.17 -7.77 13.11
N ASN A 213 6.00 -7.26 14.01
CA ASN A 213 6.08 -5.86 14.46
C ASN A 213 7.27 -5.13 13.81
N ALA A 214 7.73 -5.59 12.64
CA ALA A 214 8.87 -4.99 11.96
C ALA A 214 8.60 -3.52 11.59
N ARG A 215 9.66 -2.69 11.64
CA ARG A 215 9.57 -1.26 11.34
C ARG A 215 10.59 -0.87 10.28
N LEU A 216 10.12 -0.33 9.17
CA LEU A 216 10.92 0.33 8.15
C LEU A 216 10.69 1.83 8.25
N ILE A 217 11.74 2.59 8.56
CA ILE A 217 11.64 4.02 8.86
C ILE A 217 12.60 4.79 7.96
N ALA A 218 12.08 5.74 7.20
CA ALA A 218 12.94 6.60 6.39
C ALA A 218 13.75 7.56 7.26
N GLY A 219 15.01 7.76 6.90
CA GLY A 219 15.85 8.77 7.54
C GLY A 219 15.53 10.17 7.02
N PHE A 220 16.20 11.16 7.61
CA PHE A 220 16.06 12.58 7.23
C PHE A 220 17.22 13.10 6.38
N ASP A 221 18.27 12.30 6.19
CA ASP A 221 19.36 12.63 5.27
C ASP A 221 18.92 12.41 3.81
N ASP A 222 19.65 12.99 2.86
CA ASP A 222 19.41 12.79 1.44
C ASP A 222 19.48 11.29 1.07
N ASP A 223 18.50 10.80 0.31
CA ASP A 223 18.37 9.40 -0.12
C ASP A 223 18.36 8.38 1.02
N ALA A 224 17.93 8.76 2.22
CA ALA A 224 17.77 7.87 3.38
C ALA A 224 16.52 6.98 3.28
N ILE A 225 16.40 6.26 2.16
CA ILE A 225 15.26 5.45 1.74
C ILE A 225 15.52 3.98 2.10
N PRO A 226 14.85 3.42 3.12
CA PRO A 226 14.90 1.99 3.40
C PRO A 226 14.26 1.23 2.24
N THR A 227 15.03 0.33 1.64
CA THR A 227 14.70 -0.35 0.39
C THR A 227 14.83 -1.86 0.57
N VAL A 228 13.71 -2.58 0.53
CA VAL A 228 13.64 -4.05 0.65
C VAL A 228 13.28 -4.65 -0.70
N ARG A 229 14.12 -5.56 -1.22
CA ARG A 229 14.01 -6.08 -2.60
C ARG A 229 14.10 -7.59 -2.68
N TYR A 230 13.83 -8.10 -3.88
CA TYR A 230 13.91 -9.52 -4.23
C TYR A 230 13.07 -10.39 -3.31
N SER A 231 13.68 -11.35 -2.64
CA SER A 231 13.05 -12.30 -1.72
C SER A 231 13.39 -12.02 -0.25
N SER A 232 13.89 -10.82 0.05
CA SER A 232 14.28 -10.45 1.42
C SER A 232 13.09 -10.18 2.32
N GLN A 233 13.31 -10.36 3.62
CA GLN A 233 12.27 -10.30 4.62
C GLN A 233 12.74 -9.54 5.84
N VAL A 234 11.85 -8.69 6.37
CA VAL A 234 12.03 -8.00 7.66
C VAL A 234 10.86 -8.39 8.55
N ALA A 235 11.15 -9.00 9.69
CA ALA A 235 10.18 -9.72 10.50
C ALA A 235 10.35 -9.44 11.99
N GLU A 236 9.47 -10.06 12.79
CA GLU A 236 9.53 -10.04 14.26
C GLU A 236 9.51 -8.62 14.82
N ASN A 237 10.54 -8.13 15.49
CA ASN A 237 10.60 -6.75 16.02
C ASN A 237 11.79 -5.99 15.44
N ALA A 238 12.28 -6.41 14.27
CA ALA A 238 13.40 -5.76 13.62
C ALA A 238 13.08 -4.32 13.22
N VAL A 239 14.07 -3.44 13.35
CA VAL A 239 13.98 -2.03 12.95
C VAL A 239 15.06 -1.74 11.91
N VAL A 240 14.64 -1.21 10.77
CA VAL A 240 15.53 -0.74 9.70
C VAL A 240 15.25 0.73 9.46
N GLU A 241 16.26 1.57 9.68
CA GLU A 241 16.14 3.02 9.66
C GLU A 241 17.20 3.65 8.75
N GLY A 242 16.79 4.56 7.87
CA GLY A 242 17.71 5.33 7.02
C GLY A 242 18.08 4.64 5.71
N ASN A 243 19.27 4.95 5.19
CA ASN A 243 19.75 4.47 3.89
C ASN A 243 20.20 3.00 3.98
N CYS A 244 19.22 2.09 3.93
CA CYS A 244 19.42 0.65 4.00
C CYS A 244 18.89 -0.02 2.72
N VAL A 245 19.75 -0.76 2.01
CA VAL A 245 19.38 -1.53 0.82
C VAL A 245 19.52 -3.02 1.08
N ILE A 246 18.39 -3.71 1.13
CA ILE A 246 18.26 -5.12 1.50
C ILE A 246 17.92 -5.91 0.24
N LYS A 247 18.85 -6.77 -0.22
CA LYS A 247 18.80 -7.41 -1.54
C LYS A 247 18.48 -8.91 -1.47
N HIS A 248 19.29 -9.79 -2.06
CA HIS A 248 18.89 -11.18 -2.31
C HIS A 248 18.99 -12.04 -1.06
N HIS A 249 17.91 -12.77 -0.73
CA HIS A 249 17.89 -13.78 0.34
C HIS A 249 18.33 -13.25 1.71
N VAL A 250 17.98 -12.01 2.04
CA VAL A 250 18.28 -11.43 3.35
C VAL A 250 17.10 -11.64 4.30
N LEU A 251 17.38 -12.08 5.53
CA LEU A 251 16.39 -12.16 6.60
C LEU A 251 16.85 -11.30 7.78
N ILE A 252 16.03 -10.32 8.17
CA ILE A 252 16.24 -9.50 9.36
C ILE A 252 15.08 -9.79 10.33
N GLY A 253 15.41 -10.25 11.53
CA GLY A 253 14.43 -10.59 12.57
C GLY A 253 14.94 -10.25 13.97
N GLY A 254 14.37 -10.90 14.97
CA GLY A 254 14.65 -10.65 16.38
C GLY A 254 14.19 -9.26 16.82
N GLN A 255 15.08 -8.63 17.57
CA GLN A 255 15.10 -7.23 17.99
C GLN A 255 16.27 -6.50 17.31
N ALA A 256 16.67 -6.96 16.12
CA ALA A 256 17.79 -6.39 15.40
C ALA A 256 17.50 -4.93 15.02
N TRP A 257 18.51 -4.07 15.11
CA TRP A 257 18.37 -2.66 14.78
C TRP A 257 19.47 -2.21 13.83
N LEU A 258 19.06 -1.86 12.61
CA LEU A 258 19.90 -1.32 11.57
C LEU A 258 19.58 0.16 11.42
N ARG A 259 20.59 1.03 11.50
CA ARG A 259 20.37 2.48 11.39
C ARG A 259 21.51 3.22 10.72
N GLY A 260 21.17 4.32 10.06
CA GLY A 260 22.14 5.19 9.38
C GLY A 260 22.32 4.75 7.93
N GLY A 261 23.55 4.81 7.43
CA GLY A 261 23.88 4.27 6.13
C GLY A 261 25.07 4.95 5.47
N PRO A 262 25.45 4.45 4.28
CA PRO A 262 24.74 3.40 3.53
C PRO A 262 24.95 2.00 4.15
N ILE A 263 23.84 1.28 4.42
CA ILE A 263 23.88 -0.14 4.78
C ILE A 263 23.43 -0.95 3.56
N MET A 264 24.23 -1.93 3.14
CA MET A 264 23.87 -2.83 2.05
C MET A 264 24.00 -4.29 2.48
N LEU A 265 22.92 -5.06 2.30
CA LEU A 265 22.86 -6.49 2.61
C LEU A 265 22.54 -7.28 1.35
N ASP A 266 23.34 -8.29 1.02
CA ASP A 266 23.12 -9.10 -0.19
C ASP A 266 23.59 -10.56 -0.04
N ASP A 267 22.99 -11.47 -0.80
CA ASP A 267 23.34 -12.89 -0.87
C ASP A 267 23.40 -13.63 0.49
N LYS A 268 22.24 -14.08 0.96
CA LYS A 268 22.08 -15.02 2.09
C LYS A 268 22.59 -14.49 3.44
N VAL A 269 22.22 -13.25 3.76
CA VAL A 269 22.55 -12.63 5.06
C VAL A 269 21.40 -12.86 6.05
N VAL A 270 21.73 -13.25 7.27
CA VAL A 270 20.76 -13.41 8.36
C VAL A 270 21.17 -12.52 9.53
N ILE A 271 20.26 -11.66 9.97
CA ILE A 271 20.46 -10.80 11.14
C ILE A 271 19.31 -11.04 12.12
N GLN A 272 19.63 -11.53 13.32
CA GLN A 272 18.66 -11.87 14.36
C GLN A 272 19.19 -11.48 15.74
N GLY A 273 18.49 -11.88 16.81
CA GLY A 273 18.85 -11.51 18.17
C GLY A 273 18.60 -10.03 18.45
N ARG A 274 19.46 -9.39 19.23
CA ARG A 274 19.52 -7.94 19.52
C ARG A 274 20.64 -7.25 18.76
N ALA A 275 21.08 -7.82 17.64
CA ALA A 275 22.18 -7.32 16.84
C ALA A 275 21.98 -5.84 16.45
N ARG A 276 23.05 -5.05 16.49
CA ARG A 276 23.03 -3.62 16.13
C ARG A 276 24.01 -3.34 15.02
N ILE A 277 23.53 -2.71 13.95
CA ILE A 277 24.35 -2.36 12.80
C ILE A 277 24.16 -0.88 12.49
N SER A 278 25.25 -0.12 12.41
CA SER A 278 25.17 1.30 12.10
C SER A 278 26.35 1.84 11.31
N GLY A 279 26.08 2.84 10.48
CA GLY A 279 27.06 3.53 9.64
C GLY A 279 27.15 2.94 8.23
N ASP A 280 28.29 3.16 7.55
CA ASP A 280 28.59 2.60 6.23
C ASP A 280 29.02 1.13 6.35
N VAL A 281 28.10 0.20 6.07
CA VAL A 281 28.29 -1.24 6.28
C VAL A 281 27.80 -2.04 5.08
N LEU A 282 28.70 -2.79 4.46
CA LEU A 282 28.41 -3.77 3.42
C LEU A 282 28.52 -5.18 3.99
N ILE A 283 27.43 -5.95 3.93
CA ILE A 283 27.37 -7.34 4.41
C ILE A 283 26.91 -8.22 3.25
N GLU A 284 27.72 -9.20 2.86
CA GLU A 284 27.39 -10.03 1.72
C GLU A 284 27.94 -11.45 1.78
N HIS A 285 27.30 -12.37 1.03
CA HIS A 285 27.74 -13.75 0.82
C HIS A 285 27.78 -14.59 2.11
N ARG A 286 26.62 -14.98 2.66
CA ARG A 286 26.46 -15.94 3.77
C ARG A 286 27.00 -15.49 5.13
N VAL A 287 26.66 -14.28 5.54
CA VAL A 287 26.98 -13.77 6.89
C VAL A 287 25.78 -13.94 7.81
N GLU A 288 26.00 -14.50 8.99
CA GLU A 288 25.01 -14.60 10.07
C GLU A 288 25.43 -13.73 11.25
N ILE A 289 24.52 -12.86 11.72
CA ILE A 289 24.74 -11.96 12.85
C ILE A 289 23.62 -12.17 13.85
N THR A 290 23.95 -12.58 15.08
CA THR A 290 22.99 -12.99 16.10
C THR A 290 23.35 -12.45 17.49
N ASP A 291 22.55 -12.82 18.50
CA ASP A 291 22.73 -12.43 19.90
C ASP A 291 22.85 -10.90 20.08
N ASP A 292 23.90 -10.39 20.75
CA ASP A 292 24.10 -8.97 21.07
C ASP A 292 25.19 -8.32 20.20
N ALA A 293 25.53 -8.94 19.06
CA ALA A 293 26.62 -8.48 18.22
C ALA A 293 26.42 -7.03 17.73
N VAL A 294 27.49 -6.24 17.73
CA VAL A 294 27.49 -4.84 17.32
C VAL A 294 28.46 -4.64 16.15
N ILE A 295 27.96 -4.08 15.06
CA ILE A 295 28.75 -3.65 13.90
C ILE A 295 28.57 -2.14 13.75
N GLU A 296 29.65 -1.39 13.93
CA GLU A 296 29.59 0.07 13.98
C GLU A 296 30.71 0.68 13.15
N ALA A 297 30.35 1.25 12.00
CA ALA A 297 31.26 2.04 11.18
C ALA A 297 31.23 3.50 11.64
N PHE A 298 32.40 4.04 11.98
CA PHE A 298 32.53 5.45 12.36
C PHE A 298 32.54 6.36 11.13
N SER A 299 32.31 7.66 11.34
CA SER A 299 32.28 8.65 10.25
C SER A 299 33.53 8.60 9.38
N GLY A 300 33.35 8.35 8.08
CA GLY A 300 34.41 8.26 7.09
C GLY A 300 35.10 6.89 7.00
N GLU A 301 34.68 5.93 7.81
CA GLU A 301 35.10 4.53 7.74
C GLU A 301 33.97 3.66 7.16
N SER A 302 34.34 2.56 6.52
CA SER A 302 33.39 1.56 6.03
C SER A 302 33.77 0.16 6.51
N ILE A 303 32.76 -0.66 6.79
CA ILE A 303 32.93 -2.04 7.21
C ILE A 303 32.42 -2.97 6.12
N HIS A 304 33.27 -3.86 5.62
CA HIS A 304 32.90 -4.91 4.68
C HIS A 304 32.97 -6.28 5.34
N LEU A 305 31.82 -6.91 5.52
CA LEU A 305 31.67 -8.27 6.00
C LEU A 305 31.30 -9.17 4.84
N ARG A 306 32.22 -10.07 4.47
CA ARG A 306 32.03 -11.00 3.36
C ARG A 306 32.40 -12.42 3.71
N GLY A 307 31.63 -13.35 3.17
CA GLY A 307 31.90 -14.78 3.21
C GLY A 307 31.17 -15.48 4.34
N GLU A 308 31.30 -16.80 4.37
CA GLU A 308 30.65 -17.66 5.36
C GLU A 308 31.21 -17.37 6.75
N LYS A 309 30.47 -16.59 7.54
CA LYS A 309 30.90 -16.07 8.84
C LYS A 309 29.72 -15.98 9.79
N VAL A 310 29.99 -16.24 11.06
CA VAL A 310 29.04 -16.09 12.16
C VAL A 310 29.59 -15.07 13.14
N ILE A 311 28.82 -14.01 13.40
CA ILE A 311 29.14 -12.94 14.37
C ILE A 311 28.05 -12.99 15.44
N ASN A 312 28.40 -13.43 16.64
CA ASN A 312 27.44 -13.73 17.70
C ASN A 312 27.97 -13.34 19.09
N GLY A 313 27.21 -13.66 20.15
CA GLY A 313 27.50 -13.21 21.51
C GLY A 313 27.60 -11.68 21.60
N ASP A 314 28.60 -11.20 22.34
CA ASP A 314 28.87 -9.77 22.57
C ASP A 314 29.96 -9.20 21.62
N GLN A 315 30.16 -9.82 20.45
CA GLN A 315 31.20 -9.38 19.52
C GLN A 315 30.96 -7.94 19.04
N ARG A 316 32.02 -7.13 19.02
CA ARG A 316 31.98 -5.75 18.52
C ARG A 316 32.96 -5.56 17.37
N ILE A 317 32.41 -5.33 16.17
CA ILE A 317 33.17 -5.07 14.95
C ILE A 317 33.11 -3.58 14.62
N THR A 318 34.25 -2.91 14.68
CA THR A 318 34.36 -1.47 14.34
C THR A 318 35.30 -1.21 13.17
N ARG A 319 35.73 -2.26 12.47
CA ARG A 319 36.60 -2.18 11.30
C ARG A 319 36.43 -3.43 10.45
N THR A 320 36.72 -3.31 9.15
CA THR A 320 36.74 -4.46 8.24
C THR A 320 37.69 -5.55 8.74
N PRO A 321 37.21 -6.79 8.97
CA PRO A 321 38.07 -7.90 9.35
C PRO A 321 39.04 -8.24 8.21
N LEU A 322 40.33 -8.40 8.54
CA LEU A 322 41.32 -8.90 7.58
C LEU A 322 40.94 -10.34 7.15
N LEU A 323 41.29 -10.72 5.92
CA LEU A 323 41.04 -12.05 5.38
C LEU A 323 41.49 -13.15 6.37
N GLY A 324 40.55 -14.01 6.78
CA GLY A 324 40.79 -15.13 7.70
C GLY A 324 40.77 -14.81 9.21
N ALA A 325 40.37 -13.60 9.62
CA ALA A 325 40.41 -13.17 11.02
C ALA A 325 39.11 -13.38 11.83
N LEU A 326 38.09 -14.03 11.27
CA LEU A 326 36.83 -14.40 11.94
C LEU A 326 36.38 -15.77 11.46
#